data_AF-A0A067M6D1-F1
#
_entry.id   AF-A0A067M6D1-F1
#
_cell.length_a   1.000
_cell.length_b   1.000
_cell.length_c   1.000
_cell.angle_alpha   90.00
_cell.angle_beta   90.00
_cell.angle_gamma   90.00
#
_symmetry.space_group_name_H-M   'P 1'
#
loop_
_entity.id
_entity.type
_entity.pdbx_description
1 polymer ?
#
loop_
_entity_poly.entity_id
_entity_poly.type
_entity_poly.pdbx_seq_one_letter_code
_entity_poly.pdbx_strand_id
1 'polypeptide(L)'
;MARYCPRYAATMKVDPMNHPVASRFIDRSRNVPLCIELIPHRGSCMSSKETTEPCDGSLISHLRAAEAYAAHAVDIPGFIAPLLPYADKWGSLTVEARADRFRLFHLPSVPKLQSLRLLVEHKSRISATVRSNFCEGLAPSLSVLDLRRVIVPLTSPIYHGLKQLILEGSKDTIRAGTTIELLNALAQCPLLEKLHLRGVCFATGPPTAEHPTIALQHLQFLRLSRLDAALQGDILLSIIAPRTVRLWISIHGEGTIEDVFPSSLNFQKSFPHVPVFAVYASRLGLEVII
;
A
#
# COMPACT_ATOMS: atom_id res chain seq x y z
N MET A 1 12.35 -3.95 3.75
CA MET A 1 11.15 -4.53 3.10
C MET A 1 11.61 -5.26 1.86
N ALA A 2 11.65 -6.60 1.88
CA ALA A 2 11.92 -7.39 0.68
C ALA A 2 10.79 -7.17 -0.34
N ARG A 3 11.12 -6.89 -1.61
CA ARG A 3 10.14 -6.75 -2.69
C ARG A 3 9.56 -8.15 -2.95
N TYR A 4 8.33 -8.37 -2.48
CA TYR A 4 7.64 -9.64 -2.62
C TYR A 4 7.11 -9.77 -4.05
N CYS A 5 7.92 -10.33 -4.94
CA CYS A 5 7.43 -10.97 -6.15
C CYS A 5 7.19 -12.45 -5.76
N PRO A 6 5.96 -12.99 -5.87
CA PRO A 6 5.69 -14.36 -5.47
C PRO A 6 6.62 -15.33 -6.22
N ARG A 7 7.48 -16.03 -5.47
CA ARG A 7 8.69 -16.74 -5.94
C ARG A 7 8.47 -17.97 -6.82
N TYR A 8 7.26 -18.28 -7.29
CA TYR A 8 6.96 -19.60 -7.86
C TYR A 8 6.27 -19.64 -9.24
N ALA A 9 6.11 -18.50 -9.91
CA ALA A 9 5.78 -18.49 -11.32
C ALA A 9 6.90 -17.75 -12.06
N ALA A 10 7.34 -18.27 -13.21
CA ALA A 10 8.17 -17.51 -14.12
C ALA A 10 7.37 -16.26 -14.54
N THR A 11 7.60 -15.11 -13.89
CA THR A 11 6.94 -13.85 -14.24
C THR A 11 7.81 -13.07 -15.19
N MET A 12 7.21 -12.44 -16.19
CA MET A 12 7.96 -11.59 -17.10
C MET A 12 8.07 -10.19 -16.52
N LYS A 13 9.29 -9.75 -16.21
CA LYS A 13 9.53 -8.43 -15.63
C LYS A 13 9.76 -7.38 -16.72
N VAL A 14 9.01 -6.29 -16.68
CA VAL A 14 9.23 -5.08 -17.49
C VAL A 14 9.62 -3.93 -16.57
N ASP A 15 10.77 -3.32 -16.81
CA ASP A 15 11.30 -2.20 -16.04
C ASP A 15 12.01 -1.19 -16.97
N PRO A 16 12.47 -0.02 -16.48
CA PRO A 16 13.12 0.98 -17.31
C PRO A 16 14.30 0.48 -18.15
N MET A 17 15.01 -0.56 -17.69
CA MET A 17 16.19 -1.06 -18.41
C MET A 17 15.83 -1.93 -19.61
N ASN A 18 14.67 -2.58 -19.59
CA ASN A 18 14.25 -3.47 -20.66
C ASN A 18 13.01 -2.98 -21.42
N HIS A 19 12.48 -1.81 -21.08
CA HIS A 19 11.34 -1.17 -21.75
C HIS A 19 11.48 -1.12 -23.28
N PRO A 20 12.64 -0.74 -23.87
CA PRO A 20 12.78 -0.69 -25.34
C PRO A 20 12.62 -2.03 -26.06
N VAL A 21 12.77 -3.15 -25.34
CA VAL A 21 12.65 -4.51 -25.85
C VAL A 21 11.48 -5.28 -25.24
N ALA A 22 10.61 -4.60 -24.48
CA ALA A 22 9.50 -5.21 -23.75
C ALA A 22 8.53 -5.96 -24.68
N SER A 23 8.30 -5.47 -25.90
CA SER A 23 7.44 -6.14 -26.88
C SER A 23 7.89 -7.57 -27.18
N ARG A 24 9.19 -7.77 -27.49
CA ARG A 24 9.77 -9.09 -27.77
C ARG A 24 9.64 -10.05 -26.59
N PHE A 25 9.74 -9.49 -25.39
CA PHE A 25 9.64 -10.21 -24.14
C PHE A 25 8.19 -10.65 -23.85
N ILE A 26 7.22 -9.79 -24.14
CA ILE A 26 5.79 -10.07 -24.00
C ILE A 26 5.32 -11.10 -25.05
N ASP A 27 5.82 -11.01 -26.28
CA ASP A 27 5.49 -11.99 -27.33
C ASP A 27 5.94 -13.41 -26.94
N ARG A 28 7.10 -13.51 -26.29
CA ARG A 28 7.66 -14.78 -25.82
C ARG A 28 7.01 -15.29 -24.54
N SER A 29 6.40 -14.42 -23.73
CA SER A 29 5.83 -14.79 -22.43
C SER A 29 4.54 -15.61 -22.55
N ARG A 30 3.93 -15.69 -23.75
CA ARG A 30 2.67 -16.42 -23.99
C ARG A 30 1.59 -15.96 -23.00
N ASN A 31 1.22 -16.82 -22.04
CA ASN A 31 0.18 -16.59 -21.04
C ASN A 31 0.73 -16.22 -19.65
N VAL A 32 2.04 -16.00 -19.54
CA VAL A 32 2.69 -15.60 -18.30
C VAL A 32 2.26 -14.19 -17.89
N PRO A 33 1.83 -13.97 -16.63
CA PRO A 33 1.54 -12.63 -16.13
C PRO A 33 2.76 -11.70 -16.17
N LEU A 34 2.51 -10.46 -16.59
CA LEU A 34 3.51 -9.39 -16.65
C LEU A 34 3.65 -8.72 -15.28
N CYS A 35 4.89 -8.52 -14.86
CA CYS A 35 5.28 -7.74 -13.70
C CYS A 35 5.92 -6.44 -14.18
N ILE A 36 5.19 -5.33 -14.04
CA ILE A 36 5.64 -4.01 -14.51
C ILE A 36 6.12 -3.22 -13.30
N GLU A 37 7.38 -2.78 -13.34
CA GLU A 37 8.00 -1.98 -12.28
C GLU A 37 8.60 -0.69 -12.88
N LEU A 38 8.01 0.46 -12.56
CA LEU A 38 8.61 1.77 -12.77
C LEU A 38 8.97 2.35 -11.40
N ILE A 39 10.11 1.92 -10.85
CA ILE A 39 10.59 2.34 -9.53
C ILE A 39 12.06 2.75 -9.59
N PRO A 40 12.49 3.74 -8.79
CA PRO A 40 13.87 4.17 -8.78
C PRO A 40 14.73 2.97 -8.39
N HIS A 41 15.85 2.84 -9.08
CA HIS A 41 16.91 1.96 -8.62
C HIS A 41 17.52 2.60 -7.37
N ARG A 42 16.85 2.39 -6.23
CA ARG A 42 17.46 2.57 -4.92
C ARG A 42 18.48 1.45 -4.85
N GLY A 43 19.68 1.72 -5.38
CA GLY A 43 20.83 0.84 -5.21
C GLY A 43 20.79 0.42 -3.75
N SER A 44 20.83 -0.88 -3.50
CA SER A 44 20.73 -1.39 -2.14
C SER A 44 21.74 -0.58 -1.36
N CYS A 45 21.26 0.37 -0.54
CA CYS A 45 22.10 1.09 0.39
C CYS A 45 22.43 0.00 1.39
N MET A 46 23.39 -0.83 1.01
CA MET A 46 24.01 -1.85 1.81
C MET A 46 24.39 -1.08 3.04
N SER A 47 23.61 -1.30 4.10
CA SER A 47 23.98 -0.96 5.46
C SER A 47 25.40 -1.49 5.59
N SER A 48 26.34 -0.56 5.54
CA SER A 48 27.76 -0.83 5.38
C SER A 48 28.24 -1.51 6.66
N LYS A 49 28.20 -2.83 6.67
CA LYS A 49 29.13 -3.64 7.45
C LYS A 49 30.19 -4.15 6.48
N GLU A 50 31.15 -3.26 6.24
CA GLU A 50 32.57 -3.57 6.05
C GLU A 50 32.90 -4.90 5.37
N THR A 51 32.73 -4.95 4.05
CA THR A 51 33.56 -5.83 3.22
C THR A 51 34.21 -4.96 2.16
N THR A 52 35.51 -4.76 2.33
CA THR A 52 36.39 -3.78 1.65
C THR A 52 36.75 -4.14 0.21
N GLU A 53 35.98 -4.99 -0.47
CA GLU A 53 36.25 -5.33 -1.87
C GLU A 53 35.34 -4.54 -2.84
N PRO A 54 35.86 -3.49 -3.50
CA PRO A 54 35.13 -2.74 -4.51
C PRO A 54 34.94 -3.60 -5.77
N CYS A 55 33.73 -4.10 -5.99
CA CYS A 55 33.35 -4.68 -7.29
C CYS A 55 33.06 -3.55 -8.31
N ASP A 56 34.06 -3.22 -9.12
CA ASP A 56 34.06 -2.08 -10.07
C ASP A 56 32.91 -2.14 -11.11
N GLY A 57 32.44 -3.34 -11.46
CA GLY A 57 31.33 -3.53 -12.41
C GLY A 57 29.93 -3.16 -11.88
N SER A 58 29.74 -3.14 -10.55
CA SER A 58 28.40 -2.91 -9.97
C SER A 58 27.95 -1.45 -10.15
N LEU A 59 28.87 -0.49 -9.99
CA LEU A 59 28.56 0.94 -10.00
C LEU A 59 28.03 1.41 -11.36
N ILE A 60 28.64 0.98 -12.46
CA ILE A 60 28.22 1.36 -13.82
C ILE A 60 26.78 0.87 -14.09
N SER A 61 26.45 -0.34 -13.65
CA SER A 61 25.10 -0.90 -13.84
C SER A 61 24.03 -0.11 -13.05
N HIS A 62 24.36 0.33 -11.82
CA HIS A 62 23.47 1.14 -10.99
C HIS A 62 23.24 2.52 -11.59
N LEU A 63 24.29 3.17 -12.11
CA LEU A 63 24.18 4.47 -12.76
C LEU A 63 23.27 4.41 -13.99
N ARG A 64 23.47 3.42 -14.87
CA ARG A 64 22.60 3.21 -16.03
C ARG A 64 21.14 2.95 -15.65
N ALA A 65 20.90 2.16 -14.60
CA ALA A 65 19.55 1.90 -14.10
C ALA A 65 18.88 3.16 -13.52
N ALA A 66 19.66 4.01 -12.84
CA ALA A 66 19.17 5.29 -12.34
C ALA A 66 18.84 6.26 -13.47
N GLU A 67 19.69 6.36 -14.49
CA GLU A 67 19.47 7.18 -15.68
C GLU A 67 18.23 6.72 -16.47
N ALA A 68 18.11 5.42 -16.72
CA ALA A 68 16.94 4.85 -17.40
C ALA A 68 15.65 5.12 -16.62
N TYR A 69 15.66 4.93 -15.30
CA TYR A 69 14.51 5.29 -14.46
C TYR A 69 14.20 6.79 -14.58
N ALA A 70 15.21 7.66 -14.44
CA ALA A 70 15.01 9.11 -14.50
C ALA A 70 14.39 9.54 -15.83
N ALA A 71 14.79 8.93 -16.96
CA ALA A 71 14.21 9.19 -18.26
C ALA A 71 12.71 8.82 -18.33
N HIS A 72 12.33 7.66 -17.78
CA HIS A 72 10.95 7.17 -17.83
C HIS A 72 10.03 7.73 -16.72
N ALA A 73 10.57 8.08 -15.55
CA ALA A 73 9.78 8.62 -14.44
C ALA A 73 9.18 10.00 -14.74
N VAL A 74 9.77 10.74 -15.70
CA VAL A 74 9.24 12.02 -16.18
C VAL A 74 8.01 11.83 -17.07
N ASP A 75 7.91 10.69 -17.77
CA ASP A 75 6.83 10.36 -18.71
C ASP A 75 6.26 8.95 -18.46
N ILE A 76 5.55 8.82 -17.33
CA ILE A 76 4.82 7.59 -17.01
C ILE A 76 3.85 7.18 -18.13
N PRO A 77 3.06 8.09 -18.74
CA PRO A 77 2.20 7.74 -19.87
C PRO A 77 2.99 7.14 -21.03
N GLY A 78 4.12 7.73 -21.42
CA GLY A 78 4.99 7.17 -22.47
C GLY A 78 5.61 5.82 -22.11
N PHE A 79 5.91 5.58 -20.83
CA PHE A 79 6.36 4.26 -20.37
C PHE A 79 5.24 3.21 -20.44
N ILE A 80 4.03 3.55 -20.03
CA ILE A 80 2.91 2.59 -19.96
C ILE A 80 2.21 2.38 -21.30
N ALA A 81 2.13 3.39 -22.16
CA ALA A 81 1.36 3.34 -23.40
C ALA A 81 1.71 2.12 -24.29
N PRO A 82 2.99 1.76 -24.50
CA PRO A 82 3.36 0.57 -25.28
C PRO A 82 2.91 -0.77 -24.66
N LEU A 83 2.60 -0.78 -23.36
CA LEU A 83 2.19 -1.98 -22.61
C LEU A 83 0.67 -2.15 -22.54
N LEU A 84 -0.10 -1.11 -22.86
CA LEU A 84 -1.57 -1.11 -22.83
C LEU A 84 -2.21 -2.22 -23.69
N PRO A 85 -1.72 -2.56 -24.89
CA PRO A 85 -2.27 -3.65 -25.69
C PRO A 85 -2.22 -5.02 -24.98
N TYR A 86 -1.45 -5.15 -23.91
CA TYR A 86 -1.25 -6.38 -23.14
C TYR A 86 -1.80 -6.28 -21.71
N ALA A 87 -2.70 -5.33 -21.45
CA ALA A 87 -3.30 -5.08 -20.13
C ALA A 87 -3.96 -6.32 -19.51
N ASP A 88 -4.52 -7.20 -20.34
CA ASP A 88 -5.11 -8.48 -19.94
C ASP A 88 -4.09 -9.48 -19.35
N LYS A 89 -2.80 -9.24 -19.55
CA LYS A 89 -1.70 -10.03 -19.00
C LYS A 89 -1.06 -9.41 -17.77
N TRP A 90 -1.43 -8.20 -17.37
CA TRP A 90 -0.79 -7.53 -16.24
C TRP A 90 -1.12 -8.28 -14.96
N GLY A 91 -0.11 -8.84 -14.30
CA GLY A 91 -0.24 -9.54 -13.01
C GLY A 91 0.11 -8.62 -11.85
N SER A 92 1.11 -7.76 -12.01
CA SER A 92 1.46 -6.75 -11.01
C SER A 92 1.98 -5.47 -11.66
N LEU A 93 1.62 -4.34 -11.05
CA LEU A 93 2.05 -3.01 -11.45
C LEU A 93 2.55 -2.24 -10.22
N THR A 94 3.82 -1.82 -10.27
CA THR A 94 4.43 -0.96 -9.26
C THR A 94 4.95 0.30 -9.93
N VAL A 95 4.45 1.45 -9.52
CA VAL A 95 4.87 2.76 -10.04
C VAL A 95 5.26 3.66 -8.89
N GLU A 96 6.50 4.14 -8.89
CA GLU A 96 6.95 5.24 -8.05
C GLU A 96 7.24 6.45 -8.94
N ALA A 97 6.64 7.59 -8.61
CA ALA A 97 6.83 8.81 -9.38
C ALA A 97 6.49 10.07 -8.58
N ARG A 98 6.64 11.24 -9.21
CA ARG A 98 6.20 12.52 -8.62
C ARG A 98 4.68 12.64 -8.61
N ALA A 99 4.15 13.39 -7.63
CA ALA A 99 2.70 13.49 -7.39
C ALA A 99 1.91 14.02 -8.60
N ASP A 100 2.48 14.97 -9.34
CA ASP A 100 1.88 15.59 -10.52
C ASP A 100 1.64 14.60 -11.66
N ARG A 101 2.38 13.49 -11.69
CA ARG A 101 2.33 12.50 -12.76
C ARG A 101 1.19 11.49 -12.62
N PHE A 102 0.67 11.28 -11.42
CA PHE A 102 -0.45 10.37 -11.19
C PHE A 102 -1.81 10.89 -11.69
N ARG A 103 -1.94 12.20 -11.95
CA ARG A 103 -3.19 12.77 -12.47
C ARG A 103 -3.56 12.28 -13.87
N LEU A 104 -2.54 11.91 -14.64
CA LEU A 104 -2.68 11.39 -16.01
C LEU A 104 -2.77 9.86 -16.04
N PHE A 105 -2.73 9.22 -14.88
CA PHE A 105 -2.65 7.77 -14.78
C PHE A 105 -4.07 7.20 -14.90
N HIS A 106 -4.38 6.63 -16.07
CA HIS A 106 -5.64 5.92 -16.33
C HIS A 106 -5.28 4.49 -16.72
N LEU A 107 -5.84 3.53 -15.99
CA LEU A 107 -5.61 2.12 -16.27
C LEU A 107 -6.74 1.58 -17.16
N PRO A 108 -6.40 0.79 -18.20
CA PRO A 108 -7.40 0.10 -19.00
C PRO A 108 -7.99 -1.07 -18.21
N SER A 109 -8.82 -1.91 -18.87
CA SER A 109 -9.25 -3.18 -18.29
C SER A 109 -8.06 -4.08 -18.00
N VAL A 110 -7.85 -4.43 -16.73
CA VAL A 110 -6.70 -5.20 -16.24
C VAL A 110 -7.18 -6.41 -15.42
N PRO A 111 -7.94 -7.34 -16.05
CA PRO A 111 -8.67 -8.40 -15.36
C PRO A 111 -7.82 -9.35 -14.51
N LYS A 112 -6.53 -9.50 -14.85
CA LYS A 112 -5.58 -10.38 -14.16
C LYS A 112 -4.68 -9.65 -13.15
N LEU A 113 -4.86 -8.35 -12.96
CA LEU A 113 -4.00 -7.58 -12.06
C LEU A 113 -4.27 -7.99 -10.61
N GLN A 114 -3.27 -8.59 -9.97
CA GLN A 114 -3.35 -9.08 -8.59
C GLN A 114 -2.72 -8.11 -7.60
N SER A 115 -1.70 -7.35 -8.01
CA SER A 115 -1.00 -6.40 -7.15
C SER A 115 -0.83 -5.04 -7.82
N LEU A 116 -1.37 -4.00 -7.18
CA LEU A 116 -1.18 -2.61 -7.57
C LEU A 116 -0.45 -1.85 -6.46
N ARG A 117 0.65 -1.21 -6.82
CA ARG A 117 1.44 -0.41 -5.88
C ARG A 117 1.77 0.94 -6.50
N LEU A 118 1.31 2.01 -5.86
CA LEU A 118 1.52 3.38 -6.32
C LEU A 118 2.20 4.16 -5.21
N LEU A 119 3.35 4.74 -5.53
CA LEU A 119 4.21 5.42 -4.58
C LEU A 119 4.51 6.82 -5.09
N VAL A 120 4.31 7.84 -4.26
CA VAL A 120 4.88 9.16 -4.53
C VAL A 120 6.26 9.24 -3.92
N GLU A 121 7.23 9.73 -4.69
CA GLU A 121 8.60 9.98 -4.24
C GLU A 121 8.63 10.76 -2.92
N HIS A 122 9.47 10.33 -1.97
CA HIS A 122 9.55 10.96 -0.64
C HIS A 122 9.86 12.45 -0.67
N LYS A 123 10.56 12.92 -1.72
CA LYS A 123 10.93 14.34 -1.89
C LYS A 123 9.74 15.22 -2.25
N SER A 124 8.65 14.65 -2.78
CA SER A 124 7.41 15.43 -2.99
C SER A 124 6.90 15.90 -1.64
N ARG A 125 6.40 17.14 -1.54
CA ARG A 125 5.61 17.58 -0.36
C ARG A 125 4.12 17.31 -0.53
N ILE A 126 3.70 17.05 -1.76
CA ILE A 126 2.31 16.95 -2.16
C ILE A 126 1.96 15.48 -2.36
N SER A 127 0.76 15.11 -1.95
CA SER A 127 0.18 13.80 -2.23
C SER A 127 -0.55 13.81 -3.57
N ALA A 128 -0.50 12.69 -4.29
CA ALA A 128 -1.23 12.54 -5.53
C ALA A 128 -2.69 12.21 -5.23
N THR A 129 -3.63 12.82 -5.95
CA THR A 129 -5.02 12.36 -6.01
C THR A 129 -5.24 11.74 -7.37
N VAL A 130 -5.66 10.49 -7.38
CA VAL A 130 -6.07 9.82 -8.61
C VAL A 130 -7.55 10.06 -8.85
N ARG A 131 -7.96 10.15 -10.11
CA ARG A 131 -9.36 10.38 -10.46
C ARG A 131 -10.23 9.19 -10.06
N SER A 132 -11.53 9.42 -9.85
CA SER A 132 -12.50 8.38 -9.47
C SER A 132 -12.58 7.23 -10.48
N ASN A 133 -12.27 7.50 -11.76
CA ASN A 133 -12.25 6.53 -12.85
C ASN A 133 -10.96 5.69 -12.93
N PHE A 134 -10.14 5.69 -11.88
CA PHE A 134 -8.81 5.08 -11.91
C PHE A 134 -8.83 3.58 -12.24
N CYS A 135 -9.88 2.87 -11.85
CA CYS A 135 -10.16 1.45 -12.14
C CYS A 135 -11.67 1.21 -12.05
N GLU A 136 -12.46 1.63 -13.05
CA GLU A 136 -13.95 1.48 -13.06
C GLU A 136 -14.41 0.01 -13.16
N GLY A 137 -14.16 -0.81 -12.13
CA GLY A 137 -14.54 -2.23 -12.10
C GLY A 137 -13.60 -3.15 -12.89
N LEU A 138 -12.40 -2.66 -13.21
CA LEU A 138 -11.53 -3.23 -14.23
C LEU A 138 -10.44 -4.19 -13.71
N ALA A 139 -10.40 -4.44 -12.40
CA ALA A 139 -9.40 -5.28 -11.75
C ALA A 139 -10.01 -6.29 -10.74
N PRO A 140 -10.92 -7.18 -11.16
CA PRO A 140 -11.60 -8.13 -10.26
C PRO A 140 -10.66 -9.09 -9.52
N SER A 141 -9.45 -9.32 -10.04
CA SER A 141 -8.45 -10.20 -9.41
C SER A 141 -7.55 -9.47 -8.41
N LEU A 142 -7.75 -8.17 -8.18
CA LEU A 142 -6.88 -7.36 -7.34
C LEU A 142 -6.98 -7.84 -5.90
N SER A 143 -5.83 -8.23 -5.32
CA SER A 143 -5.75 -8.73 -3.95
C SER A 143 -4.76 -7.94 -3.09
N VAL A 144 -3.84 -7.20 -3.71
CA VAL A 144 -2.85 -6.39 -3.02
C VAL A 144 -2.92 -4.94 -3.53
N LEU A 145 -3.19 -4.01 -2.62
CA LEU A 145 -3.20 -2.58 -2.87
C LEU A 145 -2.25 -1.87 -1.91
N ASP A 146 -1.18 -1.25 -2.44
CA ASP A 146 -0.20 -0.46 -1.68
C ASP A 146 -0.17 0.98 -2.22
N LEU A 147 -0.84 1.89 -1.51
CA LEU A 147 -0.91 3.31 -1.85
C LEU A 147 -0.08 4.11 -0.87
N ARG A 148 1.05 4.64 -1.34
CA ARG A 148 1.94 5.48 -0.54
C ARG A 148 1.93 6.89 -1.08
N ARG A 149 1.23 7.76 -0.34
CA ARG A 149 1.01 9.18 -0.60
C ARG A 149 0.21 9.40 -1.88
N VAL A 150 -0.58 8.40 -2.23
CA VAL A 150 -1.54 8.38 -3.34
C VAL A 150 -2.92 8.21 -2.71
N ILE A 151 -3.84 9.09 -3.07
CA ILE A 151 -5.23 9.10 -2.62
C ILE A 151 -6.08 8.56 -3.75
N VAL A 152 -6.77 7.46 -3.47
CA VAL A 152 -7.88 6.95 -4.28
C VAL A 152 -9.15 7.13 -3.45
N PRO A 153 -10.27 7.60 -4.03
CA PRO A 153 -11.53 7.73 -3.29
C PRO A 153 -11.93 6.41 -2.64
N LEU A 154 -12.24 6.42 -1.35
CA LEU A 154 -12.62 5.21 -0.57
C LEU A 154 -13.90 4.54 -1.07
N THR A 155 -14.71 5.26 -1.86
CA THR A 155 -15.89 4.74 -2.57
C THR A 155 -15.55 3.95 -3.83
N SER A 156 -14.26 3.88 -4.21
CA SER A 156 -13.82 3.16 -5.40
C SER A 156 -13.98 1.64 -5.23
N PRO A 157 -14.42 0.91 -6.27
CA PRO A 157 -14.53 -0.55 -6.21
C PRO A 157 -13.17 -1.26 -6.11
N ILE A 158 -12.05 -0.55 -6.23
CA ILE A 158 -10.69 -1.13 -6.12
C ILE A 158 -10.41 -1.75 -4.75
N TYR A 159 -11.19 -1.37 -3.73
CA TYR A 159 -11.07 -1.93 -2.38
C TYR A 159 -11.78 -3.29 -2.25
N HIS A 160 -12.59 -3.72 -3.20
CA HIS A 160 -13.33 -4.99 -3.08
C HIS A 160 -12.40 -6.21 -3.13
N GLY A 161 -12.62 -7.17 -2.23
CA GLY A 161 -11.95 -8.47 -2.27
C GLY A 161 -10.46 -8.46 -1.94
N LEU A 162 -9.93 -7.36 -1.39
CA LEU A 162 -8.52 -7.24 -1.06
C LEU A 162 -8.09 -8.21 0.05
N LYS A 163 -6.88 -8.74 -0.10
CA LYS A 163 -6.14 -9.49 0.94
C LYS A 163 -5.11 -8.62 1.66
N GLN A 164 -4.54 -7.64 0.98
CA GLN A 164 -3.58 -6.72 1.58
C GLN A 164 -3.92 -5.29 1.21
N LEU A 165 -4.10 -4.45 2.22
CA LEU A 165 -4.31 -3.03 2.09
C LEU A 165 -3.23 -2.27 2.85
N ILE A 166 -2.45 -1.47 2.13
CA ILE A 166 -1.44 -0.58 2.70
C ILE A 166 -1.76 0.84 2.24
N LEU A 167 -2.09 1.71 3.19
CA LEU A 167 -2.29 3.14 2.96
C LEU A 167 -1.27 3.91 3.80
N GLU A 168 -0.35 4.61 3.15
CA GLU A 168 0.66 5.44 3.80
C GLU A 168 0.52 6.89 3.35
N GLY A 169 0.12 7.81 4.22
CA GLY A 169 0.06 9.24 3.96
C GLY A 169 1.26 10.01 4.51
N SER A 170 1.29 11.32 4.25
CA SER A 170 2.11 12.30 4.98
C SER A 170 1.21 13.19 5.84
N LYS A 171 1.77 13.79 6.90
CA LYS A 171 1.02 14.72 7.78
C LYS A 171 0.31 15.83 7.00
N ASP A 172 0.93 16.29 5.92
CA ASP A 172 0.41 17.37 5.05
C ASP A 172 -0.54 16.85 3.94
N THR A 173 -0.98 15.60 4.02
CA THR A 173 -1.81 14.98 2.97
C THR A 173 -3.25 15.49 3.03
N ILE A 174 -3.81 15.75 1.85
CA ILE A 174 -5.24 15.99 1.66
C ILE A 174 -6.04 14.86 2.30
N ARG A 175 -7.14 15.19 2.98
CA ARG A 175 -8.01 14.20 3.63
C ARG A 175 -8.47 13.16 2.60
N ALA A 176 -8.24 11.89 2.89
CA ALA A 176 -8.53 10.79 1.95
C ALA A 176 -10.03 10.41 1.86
N GLY A 177 -10.87 11.08 2.65
CA GLY A 177 -12.29 10.77 2.83
C GLY A 177 -12.69 10.99 4.29
N THR A 178 -13.78 10.35 4.70
CA THR A 178 -14.23 10.29 6.10
C THR A 178 -13.85 8.96 6.77
N THR A 179 -13.86 8.91 8.10
CA THR A 179 -13.67 7.64 8.83
C THR A 179 -14.73 6.60 8.43
N ILE A 180 -15.98 7.01 8.26
CA ILE A 180 -17.08 6.10 7.87
C ILE A 180 -16.83 5.49 6.50
N GLU A 181 -16.33 6.27 5.54
CA GLU A 181 -15.98 5.77 4.21
C GLU A 181 -14.84 4.74 4.28
N LEU A 182 -13.84 4.94 5.15
CA LEU A 182 -12.78 3.96 5.38
C LEU A 182 -13.37 2.66 5.93
N LEU A 183 -14.22 2.75 6.96
CA LEU A 183 -14.85 1.59 7.58
C LEU A 183 -15.73 0.82 6.59
N ASN A 184 -16.49 1.54 5.75
CA ASN A 184 -17.27 0.95 4.67
C ASN A 184 -16.38 0.24 3.64
N ALA A 185 -15.24 0.84 3.25
CA ALA A 185 -14.29 0.20 2.34
C ALA A 185 -13.68 -1.08 2.96
N LEU A 186 -13.35 -1.07 4.25
CA LEU A 186 -12.87 -2.25 4.97
C LEU A 186 -13.93 -3.36 5.05
N ALA A 187 -15.21 -3.01 5.19
CA ALA A 187 -16.31 -3.97 5.16
C ALA A 187 -16.44 -4.71 3.82
N GLN A 188 -15.95 -4.13 2.72
CA GLN A 188 -15.87 -4.77 1.41
C GLN A 188 -14.65 -5.70 1.25
N CYS A 189 -13.82 -5.84 2.28
CA CYS A 189 -12.60 -6.64 2.30
C CYS A 189 -12.67 -7.83 3.29
N PRO A 190 -13.65 -8.74 3.22
CA PRO A 190 -13.76 -9.82 4.22
C PRO A 190 -12.55 -10.78 4.22
N LEU A 191 -11.81 -10.84 3.11
CA LEU A 191 -10.61 -11.67 2.93
C LEU A 191 -9.30 -10.96 3.35
N LEU A 192 -9.37 -9.80 4.01
CA LEU A 192 -8.20 -9.01 4.35
C LEU A 192 -7.30 -9.77 5.34
N GLU A 193 -6.09 -10.09 4.91
CA GLU A 193 -5.03 -10.73 5.70
C GLU A 193 -4.10 -9.69 6.34
N LYS A 194 -3.94 -8.54 5.68
CA LYS A 194 -3.02 -7.49 6.13
C LYS A 194 -3.62 -6.10 5.94
N LEU A 195 -3.73 -5.36 7.05
CA LEU A 195 -4.09 -3.95 7.07
C LEU A 195 -2.93 -3.13 7.63
N HIS A 196 -2.43 -2.17 6.85
CA HIS A 196 -1.41 -1.22 7.29
C HIS A 196 -1.84 0.20 6.95
N LEU A 197 -2.11 0.99 7.98
CA LEU A 197 -2.46 2.39 7.89
C LEU A 197 -1.36 3.21 8.58
N ARG A 198 -0.76 4.14 7.82
CA ARG A 198 0.33 4.97 8.33
C ARG A 198 0.18 6.42 7.92
N GLY A 199 0.10 7.34 8.87
CA GLY A 199 0.15 8.77 8.54
C GLY A 199 -0.96 9.25 7.61
N VAL A 200 -2.10 8.53 7.55
CA VAL A 200 -3.27 8.93 6.77
C VAL A 200 -4.20 9.78 7.62
N CYS A 201 -4.82 10.79 7.00
CA CYS A 201 -5.74 11.71 7.65
C CYS A 201 -7.12 11.58 7.00
N PHE A 202 -8.16 11.45 7.82
CA PHE A 202 -9.56 11.45 7.38
C PHE A 202 -10.29 12.63 8.02
N ALA A 203 -11.35 13.09 7.38
CA ALA A 203 -12.28 14.01 8.01
C ALA A 203 -13.03 13.26 9.12
N THR A 204 -13.05 13.84 10.31
CA THR A 204 -13.96 13.43 11.36
C THR A 204 -15.38 13.73 10.88
N GLY A 205 -16.16 12.67 10.66
CA GLY A 205 -17.60 12.83 10.42
C GLY A 205 -18.29 13.32 11.69
N PRO A 206 -19.59 13.66 11.62
CA PRO A 206 -20.38 13.81 12.84
C PRO A 206 -20.26 12.53 13.67
N PRO A 207 -20.21 12.63 15.01
CA PRO A 207 -20.17 11.47 15.88
C PRO A 207 -21.36 10.58 15.53
N THR A 208 -21.08 9.40 15.00
CA THR A 208 -22.10 8.41 14.70
C THR A 208 -22.29 7.58 15.95
N ALA A 209 -23.55 7.39 16.36
CA ALA A 209 -23.87 6.67 17.59
C ALA A 209 -23.47 5.18 17.50
N GLU A 210 -23.30 4.64 16.30
CA GLU A 210 -23.01 3.23 16.06
C GLU A 210 -21.87 3.06 15.07
N HIS A 211 -20.82 2.36 15.51
CA HIS A 211 -19.74 1.90 14.64
C HIS A 211 -20.17 0.62 13.92
N PRO A 212 -20.00 0.52 12.59
CA PRO A 212 -20.28 -0.71 11.88
C PRO A 212 -19.37 -1.83 12.40
N THR A 213 -19.95 -3.00 12.65
CA THR A 213 -19.17 -4.19 13.02
C THR A 213 -18.63 -4.86 11.75
N ILE A 214 -17.31 -4.94 11.63
CA ILE A 214 -16.58 -5.44 10.46
C ILE A 214 -15.86 -6.73 10.84
N ALA A 215 -16.32 -7.85 10.30
CA ALA A 215 -15.69 -9.15 10.51
C ALA A 215 -14.52 -9.34 9.52
N LEU A 216 -13.28 -9.31 10.02
CA LEU A 216 -12.06 -9.56 9.24
C LEU A 216 -11.41 -10.88 9.67
N GLN A 217 -12.09 -12.00 9.44
CA GLN A 217 -11.72 -13.32 9.97
C GLN A 217 -10.37 -13.85 9.48
N HIS A 218 -9.85 -13.29 8.39
CA HIS A 218 -8.56 -13.68 7.82
C HIS A 218 -7.41 -12.76 8.26
N LEU A 219 -7.67 -11.73 9.07
CA LEU A 219 -6.69 -10.71 9.42
C LEU A 219 -5.55 -11.28 10.26
N GLN A 220 -4.35 -11.29 9.70
CA GLN A 220 -3.13 -11.77 10.34
C GLN A 220 -2.28 -10.61 10.88
N PHE A 221 -2.34 -9.45 10.25
CA PHE A 221 -1.52 -8.31 10.60
C PHE A 221 -2.32 -7.00 10.53
N LEU A 222 -2.41 -6.31 11.66
CA LEU A 222 -3.00 -4.98 11.78
C LEU A 222 -1.94 -4.00 12.25
N ARG A 223 -1.59 -3.03 11.42
CA ARG A 223 -0.65 -1.97 11.75
C ARG A 223 -1.27 -0.59 11.60
N LEU A 224 -1.39 0.11 12.72
CA LEU A 224 -1.87 1.48 12.83
C LEU A 224 -0.72 2.33 13.35
N SER A 225 -0.24 3.30 12.57
CA SER A 225 0.87 4.14 13.01
C SER A 225 0.75 5.57 12.53
N ARG A 226 1.12 6.53 13.36
CA ARG A 226 1.04 7.97 13.03
C ARG A 226 -0.37 8.38 12.59
N LEU A 227 -1.40 7.77 13.16
CA LEU A 227 -2.80 8.13 12.95
C LEU A 227 -3.29 8.95 14.14
N ASP A 228 -4.32 9.75 13.92
CA ASP A 228 -5.09 10.37 15.00
C ASP A 228 -5.61 9.29 15.97
N ALA A 229 -5.59 9.59 17.28
CA ALA A 229 -5.91 8.59 18.30
C ALA A 229 -7.38 8.16 18.24
N ALA A 230 -8.31 9.10 18.02
CA ALA A 230 -9.74 8.79 17.88
C ALA A 230 -10.00 7.90 16.65
N LEU A 231 -9.34 8.18 15.53
CA LEU A 231 -9.40 7.31 14.35
C LEU A 231 -8.92 5.89 14.64
N GLN A 232 -7.86 5.72 15.43
CA GLN A 232 -7.39 4.38 15.82
C GLN A 232 -8.45 3.67 16.67
N GLY A 233 -9.05 4.37 17.64
CA GLY A 233 -10.16 3.87 18.45
C GLY A 233 -11.35 3.43 17.60
N ASP A 234 -11.79 4.26 16.66
CA ASP A 234 -12.90 3.95 15.73
C ASP A 234 -12.65 2.66 14.94
N ILE A 235 -11.43 2.50 14.42
CA ILE A 235 -11.03 1.31 13.66
C ILE A 235 -11.03 0.06 14.56
N LEU A 236 -10.48 0.16 15.77
CA LEU A 236 -10.39 -0.96 16.70
C LEU A 236 -11.76 -1.38 17.24
N LEU A 237 -12.66 -0.42 17.48
CA LEU A 237 -14.05 -0.69 17.87
C LEU A 237 -14.85 -1.37 16.76
N SER A 238 -14.55 -1.03 15.50
CA SER A 238 -15.28 -1.56 14.35
C SER A 238 -14.84 -2.98 13.95
N ILE A 239 -13.60 -3.37 14.19
CA ILE A 239 -13.05 -4.65 13.69
C ILE A 239 -13.25 -5.80 14.68
N ILE A 240 -13.77 -6.92 14.16
CA ILE A 240 -13.68 -8.24 14.79
C ILE A 240 -12.61 -9.04 14.06
N ALA A 241 -11.48 -9.28 14.72
CA ALA A 241 -10.33 -9.98 14.17
C ALA A 241 -10.20 -11.41 14.75
N PRO A 242 -9.53 -12.34 14.05
CA PRO A 242 -9.26 -13.67 14.56
C PRO A 242 -8.24 -13.64 15.70
N ARG A 243 -8.20 -14.75 16.43
CA ARG A 243 -7.28 -15.01 17.55
C ARG A 243 -5.80 -14.89 17.21
N THR A 244 -5.45 -15.02 15.93
CA THR A 244 -4.06 -15.05 15.43
C THR A 244 -3.54 -13.70 14.95
N VAL A 245 -4.33 -12.64 15.07
CA VAL A 245 -3.95 -11.31 14.57
C VAL A 245 -2.77 -10.75 15.37
N ARG A 246 -1.77 -10.24 14.66
CA ARG A 246 -0.66 -9.48 15.23
C ARG A 246 -0.97 -7.99 15.16
N LEU A 247 -0.86 -7.33 16.30
CA LEU A 247 -1.26 -5.93 16.45
C LEU A 247 -0.03 -5.05 16.61
N TRP A 248 0.06 -4.04 15.76
CA TRP A 248 1.07 -3.01 15.84
C TRP A 248 0.39 -1.65 15.90
N ILE A 249 0.47 -0.98 17.04
CA ILE A 249 -0.12 0.33 17.24
C ILE A 249 0.96 1.32 17.67
N SER A 250 1.00 2.49 17.03
CA SER A 250 1.80 3.62 17.51
C SER A 250 0.97 4.88 17.64
N ILE A 251 0.91 5.39 18.88
CA ILE A 251 0.23 6.63 19.24
C ILE A 251 1.20 7.79 18.96
N HIS A 252 0.74 8.80 18.24
CA HIS A 252 1.53 10.00 17.96
C HIS A 252 0.65 11.24 18.13
N GLY A 253 1.22 12.32 18.67
CA GLY A 253 0.51 13.58 18.89
C GLY A 253 0.01 13.70 20.33
N GLU A 254 -1.06 14.47 20.52
CA GLU A 254 -1.64 14.80 21.84
C GLU A 254 -2.65 13.76 22.33
N GLY A 255 -2.97 12.75 21.53
CA GLY A 255 -3.93 11.71 21.90
C GLY A 255 -3.43 10.83 23.04
N THR A 256 -4.37 10.44 23.90
CA THR A 256 -4.13 9.57 25.06
C THR A 256 -4.29 8.10 24.69
N ILE A 257 -3.93 7.20 25.61
CA ILE A 257 -4.12 5.76 25.39
C ILE A 257 -5.61 5.40 25.46
N GLU A 258 -6.37 6.15 26.24
CA GLU A 258 -7.81 6.03 26.41
C GLU A 258 -8.57 6.41 25.13
N ASP A 259 -8.02 7.32 24.31
CA ASP A 259 -8.60 7.66 23.00
C ASP A 259 -8.45 6.52 21.99
N VAL A 260 -7.34 5.76 22.07
CA VAL A 260 -7.07 4.62 21.18
C VAL A 260 -7.78 3.36 21.67
N PHE A 261 -7.84 3.17 22.99
CA PHE A 261 -8.47 2.02 23.63
C PHE A 261 -9.58 2.49 24.56
N PRO A 262 -10.71 2.94 24.00
CA PRO A 262 -11.82 3.42 24.81
C PRO A 262 -12.34 2.29 25.71
N SER A 263 -12.89 2.65 26.86
CA SER A 263 -13.43 1.69 27.84
C SER A 263 -14.55 0.81 27.29
N SER A 264 -15.20 1.24 26.20
CA SER A 264 -16.19 0.46 25.45
C SER A 264 -15.57 -0.67 24.61
N LEU A 265 -14.25 -0.67 24.37
CA LEU A 265 -13.57 -1.68 23.59
C LEU A 265 -13.50 -3.00 24.37
N ASN A 266 -14.28 -3.97 23.94
CA ASN A 266 -14.21 -5.33 24.46
C ASN A 266 -13.05 -6.09 23.80
N PHE A 267 -11.86 -6.00 24.38
CA PHE A 267 -10.66 -6.71 23.89
C PHE A 267 -10.86 -8.22 23.79
N GLN A 268 -11.61 -8.86 24.70
CA GLN A 268 -11.85 -10.29 24.61
C GLN A 268 -12.65 -10.67 23.36
N LYS A 269 -13.56 -9.79 22.94
CA LYS A 269 -14.37 -9.98 21.74
C LYS A 269 -13.59 -9.63 20.46
N SER A 270 -12.87 -8.49 20.45
CA SER A 270 -12.20 -8.00 19.25
C SER A 270 -10.80 -8.59 19.04
N PHE A 271 -10.06 -8.85 20.13
CA PHE A 271 -8.64 -9.25 20.15
C PHE A 271 -8.31 -10.25 21.29
N PRO A 272 -8.91 -11.45 21.31
CA PRO A 272 -8.89 -12.40 22.44
C PRO A 272 -7.51 -12.86 22.97
N HIS A 273 -6.41 -12.66 22.23
CA HIS A 273 -5.06 -13.09 22.64
C HIS A 273 -4.03 -11.97 22.71
N VAL A 274 -4.46 -10.71 22.60
CA VAL A 274 -3.56 -9.59 22.85
C VAL A 274 -3.38 -9.48 24.37
N PRO A 275 -2.22 -9.85 24.95
CA PRO A 275 -1.99 -9.67 26.37
C PRO A 275 -2.13 -8.19 26.72
N VAL A 276 -3.04 -7.88 27.65
CA VAL A 276 -3.35 -6.51 28.11
C VAL A 276 -2.08 -5.75 28.53
N PHE A 277 -1.05 -6.47 29.00
CA PHE A 277 0.23 -5.90 29.43
C PHE A 277 1.08 -5.30 28.30
N ALA A 278 0.93 -5.73 27.05
CA ALA A 278 1.72 -5.19 25.95
C ALA A 278 1.34 -3.74 25.61
N VAL A 279 0.07 -3.36 25.87
CA VAL A 279 -0.47 -2.01 25.60
C VAL A 279 0.26 -0.91 26.39
N TYR A 280 0.78 -1.23 27.59
CA TYR A 280 1.42 -0.27 28.49
C TYR A 280 2.84 0.17 28.10
N ALA A 281 3.55 -0.58 27.25
CA ALA A 281 4.92 -0.21 26.85
C ALA A 281 4.99 1.02 25.93
N SER A 282 3.85 1.44 25.35
CA SER A 282 3.75 2.62 24.47
C SER A 282 3.99 3.97 25.17
N ARG A 283 3.83 4.07 26.51
CA ARG A 283 4.10 5.32 27.27
C ARG A 283 5.57 5.78 27.20
N LEU A 284 6.49 4.90 26.82
CA LEU A 284 7.94 5.17 26.78
C LEU A 284 8.48 5.38 25.36
N GLY A 285 7.62 5.50 24.34
CA GLY A 285 8.05 5.54 22.94
C GLY A 285 8.60 4.20 22.43
N LEU A 286 8.31 3.10 23.13
CA LEU A 286 8.69 1.76 22.73
C LEU A 286 7.66 1.20 21.73
N GLU A 287 8.18 0.53 20.71
CA GLU A 287 7.39 -0.24 19.76
C GLU A 287 6.72 -1.40 20.51
N VAL A 288 5.39 -1.38 20.59
CA VAL A 288 4.61 -2.50 21.12
C VAL A 288 4.42 -3.51 19.99
N ILE A 289 5.14 -4.63 20.07
CA ILE A 289 4.96 -5.78 19.19
C ILE A 289 4.11 -6.80 19.96
N ILE A 290 2.86 -7.01 19.51
CA ILE A 290 1.95 -8.03 20.04
C ILE A 290 1.79 -9.16 19.04
#